data_AF-A0A2W6D5D4-F1
#
_entry.id   AF-A0A2W6D5D4-F1
#
_cell.length_a   1.000
_cell.length_b   1.000
_cell.length_c   1.000
_cell.angle_alpha   90.00
_cell.angle_beta   90.00
_cell.angle_gamma   90.00
#
_symmetry.space_group_name_H-M   'P 1'
#
loop_
_entity.id
_entity.type
_entity.pdbx_description
1 polymer ?
#
loop_
_entity_poly.entity_id
_entity_poly.type
_entity_poly.pdbx_seq_one_letter_code
_entity_poly.pdbx_strand_id
1 'polypeptide(L)'
;MPVSVTMPRLGESVTEGTVTRWLKNEGEHVDADEPLLEVSTDKVDTEVPSPATGTVLSIKVQEDETVEIGVELAVIGDADESGGGSDATPADDSAAAEQPDQGQPGDVQGADVPAEAQQPADGAAEAQPTDE
;
A
#
# COMPACT_ATOMS: atom_id res chain seq x y z
N MET A 1 10.46 2.87 -25.73
CA MET A 1 10.98 1.48 -25.86
C MET A 1 10.69 0.81 -24.54
N PRO A 2 9.85 -0.24 -24.54
CA PRO A 2 9.52 -0.93 -23.32
C PRO A 2 10.77 -1.65 -22.76
N VAL A 3 10.96 -1.54 -21.46
CA VAL A 3 11.99 -2.19 -20.67
C VAL A 3 11.34 -3.33 -19.90
N SER A 4 11.79 -4.55 -20.17
CA SER A 4 11.39 -5.75 -19.44
C SER A 4 12.06 -5.76 -18.06
N VAL A 5 11.27 -5.78 -17.00
CA VAL A 5 11.74 -6.02 -15.64
C VAL A 5 11.91 -7.50 -15.47
N THR A 6 13.16 -7.96 -15.34
CA THR A 6 13.47 -9.36 -15.09
C THR A 6 13.90 -9.58 -13.66
N MET A 7 13.60 -10.76 -13.11
CA MET A 7 14.06 -11.18 -11.79
C MET A 7 15.59 -11.07 -11.70
N PRO A 8 16.14 -10.17 -10.86
CA PRO A 8 17.57 -10.02 -10.71
C PRO A 8 18.17 -11.21 -9.94
N ARG A 9 19.49 -11.37 -10.03
CA ARG A 9 20.21 -12.35 -9.20
C ARG A 9 20.27 -11.84 -7.77
N LEU A 10 19.46 -12.41 -6.89
CA LEU A 10 19.30 -12.01 -5.49
C LEU A 10 20.30 -12.71 -4.54
N GLY A 11 21.45 -13.14 -5.05
CA GLY A 11 22.51 -13.80 -4.28
C GLY A 11 23.22 -14.90 -5.09
N GLU A 12 24.35 -15.38 -4.60
CA GLU A 12 25.16 -16.43 -5.27
C GLU A 12 24.52 -17.84 -5.19
N SER A 13 23.55 -18.06 -4.30
CA SER A 13 22.93 -19.39 -4.06
C SER A 13 21.41 -19.42 -4.23
N VAL A 14 20.80 -18.32 -4.67
CA VAL A 14 19.35 -18.22 -4.91
C VAL A 14 19.12 -18.39 -6.41
N THR A 15 18.20 -19.26 -6.82
CA THR A 15 17.83 -19.50 -8.23
C THR A 15 16.41 -19.06 -8.58
N GLU A 16 15.59 -18.81 -7.57
CA GLU A 16 14.18 -18.47 -7.67
C GLU A 16 13.76 -17.60 -6.48
N GLY A 17 12.67 -16.87 -6.62
CA GLY A 17 12.06 -16.11 -5.53
C GLY A 17 10.57 -15.95 -5.75
N THR A 18 9.85 -15.79 -4.64
CA THR A 18 8.39 -15.65 -4.64
C THR A 18 8.03 -14.18 -4.47
N VAL A 19 7.18 -13.65 -5.33
CA VAL A 19 6.67 -12.28 -5.19
C VAL A 19 5.77 -12.22 -3.96
N THR A 20 6.18 -11.51 -2.92
CA THR A 20 5.35 -11.35 -1.71
C THR A 20 4.31 -10.28 -1.89
N ARG A 21 4.67 -9.19 -2.57
CA ARG A 21 3.80 -8.04 -2.77
C ARG A 21 4.24 -7.15 -3.93
N TRP A 22 3.26 -6.64 -4.68
CA TRP A 22 3.48 -5.55 -5.62
C TRP A 22 3.31 -4.19 -4.93
N LEU A 23 4.26 -3.27 -5.14
CA LEU A 23 4.17 -1.88 -4.67
C LEU A 23 3.60 -0.98 -5.78
N LYS A 24 3.78 -1.35 -7.04
CA LYS A 24 3.30 -0.65 -8.24
C LYS A 24 2.33 -1.53 -9.03
N ASN A 25 1.31 -0.93 -9.63
CA ASN A 25 0.28 -1.63 -10.40
C ASN A 25 0.38 -1.33 -11.90
N GLU A 26 -0.30 -2.13 -12.73
CA GLU A 26 -0.46 -1.84 -14.16
C GLU A 26 -1.09 -0.45 -14.37
N GLY A 27 -0.45 0.39 -15.18
CA GLY A 27 -0.81 1.79 -15.41
C GLY A 27 -0.20 2.78 -14.43
N GLU A 28 0.53 2.32 -13.40
CA GLU A 28 1.15 3.20 -12.42
C GLU A 28 2.54 3.69 -12.85
N HIS A 29 2.87 4.93 -12.50
CA HIS A 29 4.17 5.53 -12.76
C HIS A 29 5.22 5.10 -11.72
N VAL A 30 6.44 4.85 -12.18
CA VAL A 30 7.59 4.44 -11.37
C VAL A 30 8.88 5.05 -11.91
N ASP A 31 9.77 5.46 -11.01
CA ASP A 31 11.08 6.00 -11.34
C ASP A 31 12.18 4.93 -11.39
N ALA A 32 13.26 5.19 -12.12
CA ALA A 32 14.46 4.37 -12.07
C ALA A 32 15.02 4.32 -10.64
N ASP A 33 15.49 3.15 -10.22
CA ASP A 33 15.91 2.87 -8.84
C ASP A 33 14.77 2.95 -7.80
N GLU A 34 13.50 3.07 -8.21
CA GLU A 34 12.36 3.01 -7.30
C GLU A 34 11.87 1.55 -7.09
N PRO A 35 11.54 1.12 -5.85
CA PRO A 35 11.06 -0.23 -5.59
C PRO A 35 9.70 -0.52 -6.25
N LEU A 36 9.66 -1.55 -7.10
CA LEU A 36 8.46 -1.98 -7.83
C LEU A 36 7.63 -3.00 -7.07
N LEU A 37 8.32 -3.98 -6.49
CA LEU A 37 7.75 -5.15 -5.86
C LEU A 37 8.75 -5.73 -4.87
N GLU A 38 8.26 -6.58 -3.98
CA GLU A 38 9.04 -7.28 -2.97
C GLU A 38 9.04 -8.77 -3.28
N VAL A 39 10.22 -9.40 -3.21
CA VAL A 39 10.38 -10.85 -3.39
C VAL A 39 10.95 -11.46 -2.13
N SER A 40 10.33 -12.53 -1.66
CA SER A 40 10.88 -13.37 -0.60
C SER A 40 11.66 -14.52 -1.22
N THR A 41 12.90 -14.64 -0.77
CA THR A 41 13.74 -15.82 -1.00
C THR A 41 13.73 -16.70 0.26
N ASP A 42 14.23 -17.94 0.18
CA ASP A 42 14.26 -18.91 1.30
C ASP A 42 14.73 -18.34 2.64
N LYS A 43 15.57 -17.28 2.62
CA LYS A 43 16.16 -16.70 3.83
C LYS A 43 15.97 -15.21 4.03
N VAL A 44 15.73 -14.45 2.96
CA VAL A 44 15.72 -12.97 3.02
C VAL A 44 14.74 -12.39 2.01
N ASP A 45 13.95 -11.44 2.46
CA ASP A 45 13.12 -10.56 1.63
C ASP A 45 13.98 -9.48 0.99
N THR A 46 13.79 -9.23 -0.30
CA THR A 46 14.54 -8.23 -1.05
C THR A 46 13.60 -7.51 -2.01
N GLU A 47 13.78 -6.21 -2.11
CA GLU A 47 13.04 -5.36 -3.04
C GLU A 47 13.64 -5.42 -4.45
N VAL A 48 12.78 -5.46 -5.47
CA VAL A 48 13.20 -5.38 -6.87
C VAL A 48 13.06 -3.92 -7.33
N PRO A 49 14.17 -3.20 -7.53
CA PRO A 49 14.13 -1.82 -8.02
C PRO A 49 13.82 -1.78 -9.52
N SER A 50 13.24 -0.67 -9.97
CA SER A 50 12.98 -0.45 -11.37
C SER A 50 14.26 -0.19 -12.17
N PRO A 51 14.48 -0.91 -13.30
CA PRO A 51 15.63 -0.68 -14.17
C PRO A 51 15.53 0.62 -14.98
N ALA A 52 14.35 1.23 -15.09
CA ALA A 52 14.11 2.46 -15.84
C ALA A 52 12.88 3.22 -15.32
N THR A 53 12.86 4.55 -15.52
CA THR A 53 11.66 5.37 -15.26
C THR A 53 10.62 5.12 -16.35
N GLY A 54 9.36 4.95 -15.96
CA GLY A 54 8.23 4.75 -16.88
C GLY A 54 6.91 4.42 -16.18
N THR A 55 6.00 3.80 -16.91
CA THR A 55 4.72 3.29 -16.44
C THR A 55 4.70 1.78 -16.61
N VAL A 56 4.16 1.05 -15.62
CA VAL A 56 3.99 -0.39 -15.70
C VAL A 56 2.94 -0.70 -16.78
N LEU A 57 3.35 -1.24 -17.91
CA LEU A 57 2.45 -1.55 -19.04
C LEU A 57 1.63 -2.80 -18.76
N SER A 58 2.29 -3.85 -18.27
CA SER A 58 1.62 -5.09 -17.90
C SER A 58 2.45 -5.95 -16.94
N ILE A 59 1.76 -6.63 -16.02
CA ILE A 59 2.33 -7.55 -15.04
C ILE A 59 2.14 -8.98 -15.55
N LYS A 60 3.24 -9.73 -15.69
CA LYS A 60 3.21 -11.13 -16.13
C LYS A 60 3.14 -12.12 -14.98
N VAL A 61 3.58 -11.69 -13.80
CA VAL A 61 3.78 -12.52 -12.60
C VAL A 61 3.02 -11.85 -11.45
N GLN A 62 2.02 -12.51 -10.88
CA GLN A 62 1.22 -11.92 -9.81
C GLN A 62 1.88 -12.07 -8.43
N GLU A 63 1.29 -11.42 -7.43
CA GLU A 63 1.59 -11.67 -6.01
C GLU A 63 1.41 -13.16 -5.68
N ASP A 64 2.24 -13.69 -4.77
CA ASP A 64 2.29 -15.08 -4.34
C ASP A 64 2.79 -16.07 -5.42
N GLU A 65 3.33 -15.59 -6.53
CA GLU A 65 3.88 -16.42 -7.60
C GLU A 65 5.41 -16.61 -7.46
N THR A 66 5.88 -17.85 -7.66
CA THR A 66 7.30 -18.20 -7.65
C THR A 66 7.88 -18.16 -9.05
N VAL A 67 9.02 -17.47 -9.23
CA VAL A 67 9.68 -17.30 -10.52
C VAL A 67 11.19 -17.55 -10.45
N GLU A 68 11.76 -18.00 -11.56
CA GLU A 68 13.19 -18.20 -11.73
C GLU A 68 13.93 -16.91 -12.10
N ILE A 69 15.25 -16.88 -11.85
CA ILE A 69 16.09 -15.75 -12.23
C ILE A 69 16.10 -15.52 -13.74
N GLY A 70 15.98 -14.26 -14.14
CA GLY A 70 15.94 -13.85 -15.53
C GLY A 70 14.56 -14.01 -16.19
N VAL A 71 13.54 -14.48 -15.46
CA VAL A 71 12.14 -14.45 -15.91
C VAL A 71 11.65 -13.00 -15.91
N GLU A 72 10.86 -12.65 -16.92
CA GLU A 72 10.23 -11.34 -17.05
C GLU A 72 9.03 -11.23 -16.11
N LEU A 73 9.12 -10.31 -15.15
CA LEU A 73 8.10 -10.02 -14.13
C LEU A 73 7.02 -9.09 -14.67
N ALA A 74 7.45 -8.00 -15.30
CA ALA A 74 6.59 -6.98 -15.87
C ALA A 74 7.31 -6.22 -16.99
N VAL A 75 6.55 -5.43 -17.75
CA VAL A 75 7.07 -4.54 -18.78
C VAL A 75 6.80 -3.10 -18.39
N ILE A 76 7.84 -2.27 -18.36
CA ILE A 76 7.76 -0.83 -18.10
C ILE A 76 7.95 -0.09 -19.42
N GLY A 77 7.15 0.93 -19.69
CA GLY A 77 7.26 1.73 -20.91
C GLY A 77 6.93 3.18 -20.68
N ASP A 78 6.86 3.96 -21.75
CA ASP A 78 6.41 5.35 -21.66
C ASP A 78 4.89 5.39 -21.47
N ALA A 79 4.37 6.43 -20.82
CA ALA A 79 2.93 6.62 -20.60
C ALA A 79 2.14 6.65 -21.93
N ASP A 80 2.78 7.05 -23.04
CA ASP A 80 2.19 7.03 -24.38
C ASP A 80 1.92 5.60 -24.90
N GLU A 81 2.69 4.60 -24.46
CA GLU A 81 2.50 3.18 -24.82
C GLU A 81 1.49 2.46 -23.90
N SER A 82 1.11 3.08 -22.77
CA SER A 82 0.19 2.52 -21.76
C SER A 82 -1.24 3.06 -21.84
N GLY A 83 -1.68 3.64 -22.97
CA GLY A 83 -3.11 3.85 -23.25
C GLY A 83 -3.96 4.55 -22.16
N GLY A 84 -3.39 5.41 -21.33
CA GLY A 84 -4.09 6.02 -20.20
C GLY A 84 -3.37 7.28 -19.74
N GLY A 85 -3.71 8.40 -20.36
CA GLY A 85 -3.21 9.70 -19.97
C GLY A 85 -3.50 9.98 -18.49
N SER A 86 -2.44 10.29 -17.75
CA SER A 86 -2.58 11.11 -16.55
C SER A 86 -3.06 12.48 -16.97
N ASP A 87 -4.39 12.65 -16.96
CA ASP A 87 -5.04 13.93 -16.76
C ASP A 87 -4.63 14.43 -15.37
N ALA A 88 -3.43 15.00 -15.29
CA ALA A 88 -3.11 15.97 -14.27
C ALA A 88 -3.74 17.29 -14.72
N THR A 89 -5.06 17.40 -14.56
CA THR A 89 -5.70 18.70 -14.38
C THR A 89 -5.54 19.07 -12.91
N PRO A 90 -4.67 20.03 -12.54
CA PRO A 90 -4.86 20.76 -11.31
C PRO A 90 -6.09 21.64 -11.55
N ALA A 91 -7.26 21.17 -11.14
CA ALA A 91 -8.42 22.03 -10.96
C ALA A 91 -8.21 22.83 -9.67
N ASP A 92 -7.34 23.84 -9.79
CA ASP A 92 -7.50 25.09 -9.08
C ASP A 92 -8.81 25.69 -9.59
N ASP A 93 -9.89 25.56 -8.82
CA ASP A 93 -11.02 26.47 -8.92
C ASP A 93 -11.48 26.83 -7.51
N SER A 94 -10.93 27.96 -7.06
CA SER A 94 -11.57 28.80 -6.07
C SER A 94 -12.96 29.21 -6.57
N ALA A 95 -14.00 28.65 -5.96
CA ALA A 95 -15.33 29.25 -5.98
C ALA A 95 -15.84 29.38 -4.53
N ALA A 96 -15.60 30.57 -3.99
CA ALA A 96 -16.34 31.09 -2.87
C ALA A 96 -17.85 31.19 -3.20
N ALA A 97 -18.64 31.15 -2.13
CA ALA A 97 -20.06 31.45 -2.03
C ALA A 97 -21.01 30.36 -2.57
N GLU A 98 -21.69 29.70 -1.64
CA GLU A 98 -23.11 29.96 -1.39
C GLU A 98 -23.52 29.26 -0.09
N GLN A 99 -23.79 30.07 0.94
CA GLN A 99 -24.67 29.67 2.03
C GLN A 99 -26.11 29.66 1.48
N PRO A 100 -26.85 28.56 1.62
CA PRO A 100 -28.27 28.64 1.87
C PRO A 100 -28.45 28.45 3.38
N ASP A 101 -28.60 29.59 4.05
CA ASP A 101 -29.36 29.70 5.28
C ASP A 101 -30.79 29.19 4.96
N GLN A 102 -31.04 27.90 5.19
CA GLN A 102 -32.38 27.35 5.26
C GLN A 102 -32.73 27.17 6.72
N GLY A 103 -33.55 28.11 7.20
CA GLY A 103 -34.08 28.12 8.54
C GLY A 103 -34.95 26.91 8.85
N GLN A 104 -34.79 26.45 10.10
CA GLN A 104 -35.83 26.17 11.10
C GLN A 104 -36.95 25.15 10.77
N PRO A 105 -37.69 24.67 11.79
CA PRO A 105 -37.34 24.30 13.16
C PRO A 105 -37.86 22.88 13.49
N GLY A 106 -37.55 22.33 14.66
CA GLY A 106 -38.35 21.23 15.20
C GLY A 106 -37.62 20.26 16.10
N ASP A 107 -37.80 20.47 17.40
CA ASP A 107 -38.04 19.45 18.42
C ASP A 107 -37.44 18.04 18.23
N VAL A 108 -36.38 17.77 18.98
CA VAL A 108 -36.31 16.53 19.77
C VAL A 108 -35.89 16.85 21.19
N GLN A 109 -36.92 17.03 22.01
CA GLN A 109 -36.90 16.85 23.45
C GLN A 109 -36.51 15.39 23.79
N GLY A 110 -35.65 15.22 24.79
CA GLY A 110 -35.22 13.91 25.31
C GLY A 110 -33.76 13.98 25.75
N ALA A 111 -33.43 14.61 26.88
CA ALA A 111 -33.59 14.06 28.23
C ALA A 111 -32.95 12.67 28.38
N ASP A 112 -31.97 12.62 29.28
CA ASP A 112 -31.50 11.44 30.01
C ASP A 112 -30.65 10.42 29.23
N VAL A 113 -29.33 10.55 29.36
CA VAL A 113 -28.50 9.36 29.65
C VAL A 113 -27.76 9.62 30.97
N PRO A 114 -28.18 8.95 32.06
CA PRO A 114 -27.55 9.06 33.35
C PRO A 114 -26.20 8.35 33.33
N ALA A 115 -25.32 8.86 34.17
CA ALA A 115 -24.06 8.25 34.52
C ALA A 115 -24.24 6.77 34.90
N GLU A 116 -23.67 5.89 34.08
CA GLU A 116 -23.32 4.52 34.48
C GLU A 116 -22.19 4.61 35.50
N ALA A 117 -22.60 4.81 36.75
CA ALA A 117 -21.91 4.23 37.88
C ALA A 117 -22.32 2.76 37.97
N GLN A 118 -21.35 1.91 38.31
CA GLN A 118 -21.41 0.63 39.01
C GLN A 118 -20.69 -0.50 38.25
N GLN A 119 -19.72 -1.23 38.80
CA GLN A 119 -19.02 -1.22 40.09
C GLN A 119 -17.85 -2.24 39.98
N PRO A 120 -16.90 -2.23 40.92
CA PRO A 120 -15.66 -2.99 40.93
C PRO A 120 -15.84 -4.39 41.55
N ALA A 121 -15.05 -5.38 41.12
CA ALA A 121 -14.63 -6.54 41.92
C ALA A 121 -13.72 -7.47 41.12
N ASP A 122 -12.40 -7.37 41.34
CA ASP A 122 -11.47 -8.50 41.37
C ASP A 122 -10.12 -7.89 41.82
N GLY A 123 -9.41 -8.31 42.84
CA GLY A 123 -9.50 -9.43 43.74
C GLY A 123 -8.24 -9.29 44.58
N ALA A 124 -8.39 -9.33 45.91
CA ALA A 124 -7.27 -9.28 46.82
C ALA A 124 -6.35 -10.48 46.60
N ALA A 125 -5.06 -10.22 46.39
CA ALA A 125 -4.00 -11.17 46.65
C ALA A 125 -2.77 -10.41 47.16
N GLU A 126 -2.83 -10.03 48.43
CA GLU A 126 -1.65 -9.91 49.27
C GLU A 126 -0.87 -11.24 49.23
N ALA A 127 0.41 -11.18 48.87
CA ALA A 127 1.45 -12.05 49.40
C ALA A 127 2.83 -11.42 49.13
N GLN A 128 3.32 -10.63 50.08
CA GLN A 128 4.76 -10.63 50.39
C GLN A 128 5.02 -11.89 51.24
N PRO A 129 6.20 -12.54 51.16
CA PRO A 129 7.39 -12.02 51.85
C PRO A 129 8.76 -12.25 51.13
N THR A 130 9.73 -11.43 51.52
CA THR A 130 11.16 -11.71 51.78
C THR A 130 11.78 -13.01 51.27
N ASP A 131 12.91 -12.91 50.55
CA ASP A 131 14.20 -13.50 50.99
C ASP A 131 15.42 -12.97 50.19
N GLU A 132 16.53 -12.77 50.93
CA GLU A 132 17.95 -12.56 50.58
C GLU A 132 18.44 -11.31 49.79
#